data_AF-A0A834IN50-F1
#
_entry.id   AF-A0A834IN50-F1
#
_cell.length_a   1.000
_cell.length_b   1.000
_cell.length_c   1.000
_cell.angle_alpha   90.00
_cell.angle_beta   90.00
_cell.angle_gamma   90.00
#
_symmetry.space_group_name_H-M   'P 1'
#
loop_
_entity.id
_entity.type
_entity.pdbx_description
1 polymer ?
#
loop_
_entity_poly.entity_id
_entity_poly.type
_entity_poly.pdbx_seq_one_letter_code
_entity_poly.pdbx_strand_id
1 'polypeptide(L)'
;RILEDGIPYIGASAGTNVATRSINTTNDMPIVYPPSFEALKLIPFNINPHYLDTDLDSKHKGETREERILQYQEEEDASTVLGLREGSSLYIQGNSAILKGIHKARLFVKSKQPIEIEVGTDVSYLLKE
;
A
#
# COMPACT_ATOMS: atom_id res chain seq x y z
N ARG A 1 2.52 -8.08 -19.78
CA ARG A 1 3.19 -9.40 -19.69
C ARG A 1 2.81 -10.19 -18.45
N ILE A 2 3.03 -9.70 -17.21
CA ILE A 2 2.70 -10.49 -16.00
C ILE A 2 1.22 -10.95 -16.00
N LEU A 3 0.29 -9.99 -16.14
CA LEU A 3 -1.15 -10.30 -16.20
C LEU A 3 -1.53 -11.04 -17.49
N GLU A 4 -0.97 -10.62 -18.63
CA GLU A 4 -1.27 -11.19 -19.97
C GLU A 4 -0.86 -12.66 -20.09
N ASP A 5 0.31 -13.01 -19.56
CA ASP A 5 0.90 -14.35 -19.64
C ASP A 5 0.49 -15.22 -18.43
N GLY A 6 -0.33 -14.70 -17.51
CA GLY A 6 -0.79 -15.41 -16.31
C GLY A 6 0.32 -15.79 -15.33
N ILE A 7 1.42 -15.03 -15.32
CA ILE A 7 2.61 -15.33 -14.51
C ILE A 7 2.34 -14.93 -13.05
N PRO A 8 2.52 -15.83 -12.06
CA PRO A 8 2.42 -15.46 -10.66
C PRO A 8 3.42 -14.36 -10.28
N TYR A 9 2.94 -13.34 -9.57
CA TYR A 9 3.78 -12.27 -9.03
C TYR A 9 3.86 -12.39 -7.51
N ILE A 10 5.08 -12.33 -6.96
CA ILE A 10 5.33 -12.25 -5.52
C ILE A 10 6.20 -11.02 -5.27
N GLY A 11 5.65 -10.06 -4.53
CA GLY A 11 6.36 -8.84 -4.14
C GLY A 11 6.54 -8.77 -2.63
N ALA A 12 7.75 -8.47 -2.19
CA ALA A 12 8.07 -8.14 -0.80
C ALA A 12 8.80 -6.80 -0.74
N SER A 13 8.51 -5.99 0.30
CA SER A 13 9.09 -4.66 0.48
C SER A 13 8.94 -3.80 -0.79
N ALA A 14 10.04 -3.40 -1.44
CA ALA A 14 10.00 -2.60 -2.67
C ALA A 14 9.24 -3.30 -3.82
N GLY A 15 9.27 -4.64 -3.89
CA GLY A 15 8.47 -5.39 -4.86
C GLY A 15 6.97 -5.17 -4.64
N THR A 16 6.53 -4.96 -3.40
CA THR A 16 5.13 -4.63 -3.09
C THR A 16 4.74 -3.26 -3.66
N ASN A 17 5.62 -2.26 -3.57
CA ASN A 17 5.37 -0.95 -4.20
C ASN A 17 5.37 -1.03 -5.73
N VAL A 18 6.27 -1.81 -6.32
CA VAL A 18 6.34 -1.93 -7.79
C VAL A 18 5.12 -2.65 -8.39
N ALA A 19 4.40 -3.45 -7.61
CA ALA A 19 3.16 -4.09 -8.04
C ALA A 19 1.96 -3.14 -8.19
N THR A 20 2.00 -1.95 -7.58
CA THR A 20 0.84 -1.07 -7.43
C THR A 20 0.70 -0.06 -8.57
N ARG A 21 -0.16 0.94 -8.41
CA ARG A 21 -0.34 2.03 -9.40
C ARG A 21 0.95 2.85 -9.57
N SER A 22 1.57 3.23 -8.46
CA SER A 22 2.80 4.01 -8.42
C SER A 22 3.62 3.72 -7.17
N ILE A 23 4.89 4.13 -7.15
CA ILE A 23 5.78 3.97 -5.99
C ILE A 23 5.68 5.11 -4.96
N ASN A 24 4.71 6.03 -5.10
CA ASN A 24 4.56 7.22 -4.24
C ASN A 24 4.41 6.92 -2.75
N THR A 25 4.10 5.67 -2.39
CA THR A 25 3.89 5.21 -1.01
C THR A 25 5.03 4.34 -0.50
N THR A 26 6.20 4.37 -1.15
CA THR A 26 7.42 3.77 -0.61
C THR A 26 7.94 4.54 0.61
N ASN A 27 8.64 3.85 1.50
CA ASN A 27 9.38 4.46 2.60
C ASN A 27 10.85 4.71 2.24
N ASP A 28 11.26 4.28 1.05
CA ASP A 28 12.64 4.36 0.61
C ASP A 28 13.06 5.81 0.33
N MET A 29 14.33 6.08 0.59
CA MET A 29 14.93 7.37 0.26
C MET A 29 15.15 7.46 -1.26
N PRO A 30 14.83 8.61 -1.91
CA PRO A 30 15.04 8.79 -3.34
C PRO A 30 16.52 9.03 -3.66
N ILE A 31 17.35 7.99 -3.55
CA ILE A 31 18.80 8.06 -3.83
C ILE A 31 19.11 8.30 -5.32
N VAL A 32 18.17 7.95 -6.20
CA VAL A 32 18.21 8.16 -7.64
C VAL A 32 16.79 8.53 -8.09
N TYR A 33 16.70 9.50 -8.99
CA TYR A 33 15.42 9.85 -9.62
C TYR A 33 15.02 8.81 -10.67
N PRO A 34 13.87 8.13 -10.53
CA PRO A 34 13.40 7.22 -11.56
C PRO A 34 12.84 7.99 -12.76
N PRO A 35 12.80 7.42 -13.96
CA PRO A 35 12.19 8.06 -15.13
C PRO A 35 10.71 8.43 -14.95
N SER A 36 10.01 7.76 -14.03
CA SER A 36 8.63 8.03 -13.60
C SER A 36 8.37 7.35 -12.25
N PHE A 37 7.34 7.79 -11.52
CA PHE A 37 6.84 7.10 -10.32
C PHE A 37 5.78 6.03 -10.64
N GLU A 38 5.30 5.97 -11.89
CA GLU A 38 4.38 4.92 -12.34
C GLU A 38 5.01 3.53 -12.18
N ALA A 39 4.24 2.59 -11.64
CA ALA A 39 4.68 1.23 -11.35
C ALA A 39 4.02 0.22 -12.31
N LEU A 40 4.00 -1.07 -11.98
CA LEU A 40 3.50 -2.12 -12.89
C LEU A 40 1.98 -2.12 -13.05
N LYS A 41 1.24 -1.45 -12.17
CA LYS A 41 -0.24 -1.40 -12.17
C LYS A 41 -0.89 -2.78 -12.19
N LEU A 42 -0.33 -3.73 -11.42
CA LEU A 42 -0.94 -5.06 -11.27
C LEU A 42 -2.20 -4.99 -10.40
N ILE A 43 -2.30 -3.98 -9.53
CA ILE A 43 -3.48 -3.62 -8.74
C ILE A 43 -3.74 -2.10 -8.86
N PRO A 44 -5.01 -1.64 -8.75
CA PRO A 44 -5.39 -0.25 -9.05
C PRO A 44 -5.20 0.71 -7.87
N PHE A 45 -4.61 0.27 -6.77
CA PHE A 45 -4.35 1.07 -5.57
C PHE A 45 -2.91 0.89 -5.11
N ASN A 46 -2.46 1.75 -4.19
CA ASN A 46 -1.11 1.73 -3.65
C ASN A 46 -1.01 0.98 -2.32
N ILE A 47 0.15 0.41 -2.05
CA ILE A 47 0.44 -0.25 -0.77
C ILE A 47 1.62 0.47 -0.13
N ASN A 48 1.46 0.87 1.13
CA ASN A 48 2.60 1.26 1.97
C ASN A 48 3.07 0.00 2.72
N PRO A 49 4.17 -0.65 2.31
CA PRO A 49 4.75 -1.74 3.07
C PRO A 49 5.36 -1.21 4.37
N HIS A 50 5.60 -2.09 5.33
CA HIS A 50 6.22 -1.74 6.61
C HIS A 50 5.51 -0.56 7.28
N TYR A 51 4.17 -0.56 7.24
CA TYR A 51 3.37 0.44 7.91
C TYR A 51 3.63 0.35 9.41
N LEU A 52 3.99 1.48 10.02
CA LEU A 52 4.25 1.59 11.45
C LEU A 52 3.19 2.48 12.08
N ASP A 53 2.62 1.99 13.17
CA ASP A 53 1.73 2.79 14.01
C ASP A 53 2.51 3.91 14.70
N THR A 54 1.79 4.98 15.04
CA THR A 54 2.37 6.08 15.82
C THR A 54 2.80 5.58 17.18
N ASP A 55 4.09 5.71 17.49
CA ASP A 55 4.63 5.50 18.82
C ASP A 55 4.29 6.70 19.71
N LEU A 56 3.39 6.50 20.67
CA LEU A 56 2.91 7.54 21.59
C LEU A 56 3.98 8.04 22.56
N ASP A 57 5.03 7.25 22.79
CA ASP A 57 6.14 7.60 23.69
C ASP A 57 7.30 8.29 22.95
N SER A 58 7.23 8.35 21.62
CA SER A 58 8.27 8.95 20.80
C SER A 58 8.37 10.46 21.03
N LYS A 59 9.60 10.94 21.22
CA LYS A 59 9.93 12.38 21.25
C LYS A 59 10.31 12.92 19.87
N HIS A 60 10.30 12.07 18.84
CA HIS A 60 10.58 12.48 17.48
C HIS A 60 9.46 13.42 16.98
N LYS A 61 9.85 14.53 16.35
CA LYS A 61 8.92 15.58 15.89
C LYS A 61 8.65 15.57 14.38
N GLY A 62 9.23 14.62 13.66
CA GLY A 62 8.92 14.41 12.24
C GLY A 62 7.57 13.74 12.05
N GLU A 63 7.09 13.75 10.81
CA GLU A 63 5.77 13.18 10.49
C GLU A 63 5.74 11.67 10.72
N THR A 64 4.65 11.24 11.37
CA THR A 64 4.24 9.83 11.49
C THR A 64 3.94 9.24 10.12
N ARG A 65 3.86 7.91 10.04
CA ARG A 65 3.50 7.25 8.78
C ARG A 65 2.09 7.64 8.31
N GLU A 66 1.15 7.72 9.25
CA GLU A 66 -0.23 8.14 8.97
C GLU A 66 -0.25 9.55 8.36
N GLU A 67 0.45 10.51 8.97
CA GLU A 67 0.50 11.90 8.47
C GLU A 67 1.08 11.98 7.05
N ARG A 68 2.16 11.25 6.75
CA ARG A 68 2.73 11.22 5.39
C ARG A 68 1.76 10.66 4.35
N ILE A 69 1.02 9.61 4.70
CA ILE A 69 0.02 9.03 3.79
C ILE A 69 -1.18 9.98 3.64
N LEU A 70 -1.59 10.67 4.70
CA LEU A 70 -2.65 11.68 4.63
C LEU A 70 -2.25 12.87 3.76
N GLN A 71 -1.01 13.35 3.86
CA GLN A 71 -0.46 14.35 2.93
C GLN A 71 -0.50 13.86 1.48
N TYR A 72 -0.10 12.61 1.23
CA TYR A 72 -0.24 12.02 -0.11
C TYR A 72 -1.71 12.00 -0.58
N GLN A 73 -2.68 11.76 0.30
CA GLN A 73 -4.12 11.79 -0.05
C GLN A 73 -4.64 13.18 -0.44
N GLU A 74 -3.91 14.26 -0.13
CA GLU A 74 -4.25 15.62 -0.55
C GLU A 74 -3.94 15.87 -2.03
N GLU A 75 -3.00 15.12 -2.61
CA GLU A 75 -2.64 15.21 -4.04
C GLU A 75 -3.82 14.86 -4.95
N GLU A 76 -3.92 15.53 -6.10
CA GLU A 76 -5.03 15.34 -7.05
C GLU A 76 -5.13 13.87 -7.51
N ASP A 77 -3.99 13.29 -7.87
CA ASP A 77 -3.88 11.94 -8.44
C ASP A 77 -3.75 10.82 -7.39
N ALA A 78 -3.89 11.14 -6.11
CA ALA A 78 -3.71 10.19 -5.01
C ALA A 78 -4.63 8.97 -5.14
N SER A 79 -4.05 7.77 -5.10
CA SER A 79 -4.81 6.52 -5.05
C SER A 79 -5.13 6.14 -3.60
N THR A 80 -6.11 5.27 -3.40
CA THR A 80 -6.26 4.52 -2.15
C THR A 80 -4.93 3.89 -1.71
N VAL A 81 -4.66 3.90 -0.41
CA VAL A 81 -3.44 3.30 0.17
C VAL A 81 -3.82 2.25 1.19
N LEU A 82 -3.26 1.04 1.04
CA LEU A 82 -3.32 -0.01 2.05
C LEU A 82 -1.97 -0.08 2.79
N GLY A 83 -1.94 0.35 4.04
CA GLY A 83 -0.80 0.19 4.95
C GLY A 83 -0.69 -1.24 5.45
N LEU A 84 0.32 -1.97 4.97
CA LEU A 84 0.61 -3.33 5.42
C LEU A 84 1.70 -3.32 6.49
N ARG A 85 1.36 -3.79 7.68
CA ARG A 85 2.31 -4.04 8.77
C ARG A 85 3.20 -5.24 8.42
N GLU A 86 4.41 -5.29 8.97
CA GLU A 86 5.30 -6.45 8.80
C GLU A 86 4.62 -7.73 9.29
N GLY A 87 4.82 -8.86 8.59
CA GLY A 87 4.10 -10.11 8.90
C GLY A 87 2.68 -10.18 8.32
N SER A 88 2.23 -9.16 7.60
CA SER A 88 1.00 -9.18 6.80
C SER A 88 1.28 -9.22 5.30
N SER A 89 0.34 -9.79 4.54
CA SER A 89 0.42 -9.90 3.08
C SER A 89 -0.98 -9.77 2.48
N LEU A 90 -1.05 -9.31 1.23
CA LEU A 90 -2.30 -9.32 0.47
C LEU A 90 -2.23 -10.46 -0.54
N TYR A 91 -3.10 -11.46 -0.38
CA TYR A 91 -3.18 -12.58 -1.31
C TYR A 91 -4.25 -12.31 -2.36
N ILE A 92 -3.86 -12.28 -3.63
CA ILE A 92 -4.75 -11.96 -4.74
C ILE A 92 -4.82 -13.15 -5.70
N GLN A 93 -6.04 -13.57 -6.02
CA GLN A 93 -6.30 -14.63 -6.99
C GLN A 93 -7.53 -14.27 -7.83
N GLY A 94 -7.30 -13.99 -9.12
CA GLY A 94 -8.35 -13.47 -10.01
C GLY A 94 -8.91 -12.15 -9.46
N ASN A 95 -10.23 -12.12 -9.22
CA ASN A 95 -10.92 -10.96 -8.68
C ASN A 95 -11.04 -10.98 -7.14
N SER A 96 -10.34 -11.89 -6.46
CA SER A 96 -10.34 -11.97 -5.00
C SER A 96 -9.06 -11.38 -4.42
N ALA A 97 -9.18 -10.51 -3.41
CA ALA A 97 -8.06 -10.00 -2.62
C ALA A 97 -8.36 -10.18 -1.12
N ILE A 98 -7.54 -10.98 -0.43
CA ILE A 98 -7.74 -11.31 0.99
C ILE A 98 -6.52 -10.86 1.80
N LEU A 99 -6.75 -10.13 2.89
CA LEU A 99 -5.68 -9.83 3.85
C LEU A 99 -5.26 -11.10 4.60
N LYS A 100 -3.96 -11.41 4.58
CA LYS A 100 -3.35 -12.56 5.26
C LYS A 100 -2.25 -12.09 6.20
N GLY A 101 -1.85 -12.98 7.10
CA GLY A 101 -0.76 -12.74 8.06
C GLY A 101 -1.27 -12.61 9.49
N ILE A 102 -0.52 -11.90 10.32
CA ILE A 102 -0.75 -11.84 11.78
C ILE A 102 -1.25 -10.47 12.27
N HIS A 103 -1.13 -9.41 11.46
CA HIS A 103 -1.56 -8.07 11.84
C HIS A 103 -2.63 -7.52 10.90
N LYS A 104 -3.47 -6.63 11.46
CA LYS A 104 -4.42 -5.83 10.68
C LYS A 104 -3.68 -4.97 9.66
N ALA A 105 -4.38 -4.53 8.62
CA ALA A 105 -3.91 -3.49 7.72
C ALA A 105 -4.66 -2.19 7.98
N ARG A 106 -4.07 -1.05 7.62
CA ARG A 106 -4.73 0.25 7.74
C ARG A 106 -5.06 0.81 6.36
N LEU A 107 -6.34 1.11 6.13
CA LEU A 107 -6.82 1.56 4.83
C LEU A 107 -7.03 3.08 4.84
N PHE A 108 -6.43 3.75 3.86
CA PHE A 108 -6.53 5.19 3.63
C PHE A 108 -7.27 5.44 2.32
N VAL A 109 -8.36 6.18 2.41
CA VAL A 109 -9.18 6.60 1.27
C VAL A 109 -9.33 8.11 1.33
N LYS A 110 -9.14 8.78 0.20
CA LYS A 110 -9.27 10.24 0.08
C LYS A 110 -10.54 10.75 0.74
N SER A 111 -10.38 11.79 1.56
CA SER A 111 -11.47 12.45 2.31
C SER A 111 -12.23 11.54 3.28
N LYS A 112 -11.67 10.40 3.69
CA LYS A 112 -12.23 9.52 4.72
C LYS A 112 -11.25 9.33 5.86
N GLN A 113 -11.79 9.07 7.05
CA GLN A 113 -10.98 8.66 8.19
C GLN A 113 -10.36 7.28 7.92
N PRO A 114 -9.06 7.07 8.23
CA PRO A 114 -8.44 5.76 8.07
C PRO A 114 -9.12 4.70 8.91
N ILE A 115 -9.26 3.48 8.36
CA ILE A 115 -9.91 2.36 9.05
C ILE A 115 -8.97 1.15 9.16
N GLU A 116 -9.15 0.34 10.19
CA GLU A 116 -8.48 -0.96 10.32
C GLU A 116 -9.20 -2.04 9.50
N ILE A 117 -8.42 -2.91 8.89
CA ILE A 117 -8.87 -4.08 8.13
C ILE A 117 -8.39 -5.33 8.86
N GLU A 118 -9.32 -6.16 9.30
CA GLU A 118 -9.02 -7.40 10.02
C GLU A 118 -8.37 -8.44 9.10
N VAL A 119 -7.47 -9.25 9.66
CA VAL A 119 -6.91 -10.42 8.96
C VAL A 119 -8.05 -11.35 8.50
N GLY A 120 -7.95 -11.83 7.26
CA GLY A 120 -8.97 -12.67 6.64
C GLY A 120 -10.09 -11.87 5.96
N THR A 121 -10.12 -10.54 6.11
CA THR A 121 -11.09 -9.68 5.42
C THR A 121 -10.89 -9.75 3.91
N ASP A 122 -12.00 -9.89 3.19
CA ASP A 122 -12.06 -9.72 1.75
C ASP A 122 -12.09 -8.23 1.39
N VAL A 123 -11.05 -7.78 0.70
CA VAL A 123 -10.88 -6.41 0.20
C VAL A 123 -10.94 -6.34 -1.32
N SER A 124 -11.57 -7.31 -1.98
CA SER A 124 -11.72 -7.37 -3.45
C SER A 124 -12.41 -6.15 -4.05
N TYR A 125 -13.18 -5.41 -3.24
CA TYR A 125 -13.74 -4.13 -3.66
C TYR A 125 -12.67 -3.09 -4.03
N LEU A 126 -11.44 -3.22 -3.51
CA LEU A 126 -10.30 -2.38 -3.88
C LEU A 126 -9.74 -2.70 -5.27
N LEU A 127 -10.07 -3.86 -5.85
CA LEU A 127 -9.64 -4.22 -7.21
C LEU A 127 -10.52 -3.60 -8.30
N LYS A 128 -11.61 -2.93 -7.91
CA LYS A 128 -12.51 -2.24 -8.84
C LYS A 128 -12.06 -0.78 -8.94
N GLU A 129 -11.92 -0.30 -10.17
CA GLU A 129 -11.71 1.13 -10.47
C GLU A 129 -12.97 1.96 -10.13
#